data_AF-A0A845AL67-F1
#
_entry.id   AF-A0A845AL67-F1
#
_cell.length_a   1.000
_cell.length_b   1.000
_cell.length_c   1.000
_cell.angle_alpha   90.00
_cell.angle_beta   90.00
_cell.angle_gamma   90.00
#
_symmetry.space_group_name_H-M   'P 1'
#
loop_
_entity.id
_entity.type
_entity.pdbx_description
1 polymer ?
#
loop_
_entity_poly.entity_id
_entity_poly.type
_entity_poly.pdbx_seq_one_letter_code
_entity_poly.pdbx_strand_id
1 'polypeptide(L)'
;MTPEIFKKFAIGAALMCAGCVSMGTNYDATAVDRLEVGMTRRQVIEILGRPNQVIDYTDGSQRLVWVHSTGSMFGANARSVGLPFGPDGTLTDVPNQ
;
A
#
# COMPACT_ATOMS: atom_id res chain seq x y z
N MET A 1 -36.48 -42.47 22.05
CA MET A 1 -36.42 -42.92 20.63
C MET A 1 -37.62 -42.28 19.97
N THR A 2 -37.52 -41.11 19.35
CA THR A 2 -36.90 -40.80 18.04
C THR A 2 -36.63 -39.28 17.90
N PRO A 3 -35.85 -38.84 16.90
CA PRO A 3 -34.94 -37.70 16.98
C PRO A 3 -35.26 -36.60 15.95
N GLU A 4 -35.84 -35.45 16.32
CA GLU A 4 -36.18 -34.42 15.30
C GLU A 4 -35.91 -32.98 15.77
N ILE A 5 -35.09 -32.77 16.80
CA ILE A 5 -34.81 -31.42 17.33
C ILE A 5 -33.41 -30.91 16.95
N PHE A 6 -32.54 -31.78 16.41
CA PHE A 6 -31.16 -31.41 16.07
C PHE A 6 -31.00 -30.70 14.71
N LYS A 7 -32.10 -30.42 13.99
CA LYS A 7 -32.05 -29.96 12.58
C LYS A 7 -32.24 -28.45 12.37
N LYS A 8 -32.23 -27.61 13.42
CA LYS A 8 -32.60 -26.18 13.27
C LYS A 8 -31.61 -25.14 13.80
N PHE A 9 -30.48 -25.53 14.40
CA PHE A 9 -29.53 -24.56 14.98
C PHE A 9 -28.16 -24.51 14.28
N ALA A 10 -28.09 -24.87 12.99
CA ALA A 10 -26.85 -24.83 12.22
C ALA A 10 -26.82 -23.70 11.15
N ILE A 11 -27.67 -22.68 11.26
CA ILE A 11 -27.72 -21.57 10.30
C ILE A 11 -27.75 -20.26 11.11
N GLY A 12 -26.60 -19.69 11.43
CA GLY A 12 -26.61 -18.40 12.13
C GLY A 12 -25.30 -17.95 12.74
N ALA A 13 -24.17 -18.05 12.04
CA ALA A 13 -22.95 -17.32 12.42
C ALA A 13 -21.89 -17.20 11.29
N ALA A 14 -22.19 -17.58 10.05
CA ALA A 14 -21.16 -17.64 9.00
C ALA A 14 -20.93 -16.32 8.23
N LEU A 15 -21.61 -15.22 8.58
CA LEU A 15 -21.65 -14.00 7.75
C LEU A 15 -20.79 -12.82 8.23
N MET A 16 -19.84 -13.01 9.16
CA MET A 16 -19.09 -11.87 9.74
C MET A 16 -17.65 -11.68 9.22
N CYS A 17 -17.20 -12.46 8.23
CA CYS A 17 -15.85 -12.30 7.67
C CYS A 17 -15.78 -11.41 6.41
N ALA A 18 -16.75 -10.51 6.21
CA ALA A 18 -16.63 -9.39 5.27
C ALA A 18 -15.70 -8.30 5.85
N GLY A 19 -14.48 -8.68 6.22
CA GLY A 19 -13.50 -7.77 6.80
C GLY A 19 -12.97 -6.82 5.74
N CYS A 20 -13.16 -5.51 5.94
CA CYS A 20 -12.40 -4.52 5.20
C CYS A 20 -10.93 -4.64 5.62
N VAL A 21 -10.04 -4.91 4.68
CA VAL A 21 -8.59 -4.96 4.91
C VAL A 21 -7.95 -3.70 4.31
N SER A 22 -6.98 -3.13 5.03
CA SER A 22 -6.12 -2.05 4.52
C SER A 22 -4.67 -2.42 4.82
N MET A 23 -3.80 -2.33 3.82
CA MET A 23 -2.41 -2.73 3.93
C MET A 23 -1.50 -1.69 3.27
N GLY A 24 -0.34 -1.44 3.88
CA GLY A 24 0.70 -0.56 3.33
C GLY A 24 0.52 0.92 3.71
N THR A 25 1.34 1.79 3.12
CA THR A 25 1.33 3.21 3.44
C THR A 25 0.26 3.89 2.62
N ASN A 26 -0.75 4.49 3.26
CA ASN A 26 -1.80 5.23 2.58
C ASN A 26 -1.29 6.59 2.06
N TYR A 27 -0.41 6.58 1.06
CA TYR A 27 0.12 7.78 0.44
C TYR A 27 -0.91 8.42 -0.49
N ASP A 28 -0.90 9.74 -0.60
CA ASP A 28 -1.72 10.43 -1.60
C ASP A 28 -1.07 10.28 -2.99
N ALA A 29 -1.72 9.55 -3.89
CA ALA A 29 -1.23 9.36 -5.25
C ALA A 29 -1.13 10.68 -6.04
N THR A 30 -1.99 11.66 -5.74
CA THR A 30 -1.95 12.98 -6.40
C THR A 30 -0.81 13.85 -5.88
N ALA A 31 -0.20 13.49 -4.74
CA ALA A 31 0.98 14.17 -4.23
C ALA A 31 2.25 13.76 -4.97
N VAL A 32 2.22 12.67 -5.76
CA VAL A 32 3.34 12.26 -6.63
C VAL A 32 3.59 13.33 -7.70
N ASP A 33 2.54 13.99 -8.20
CA ASP A 33 2.63 15.07 -9.20
C ASP A 33 3.31 16.34 -8.66
N ARG A 34 3.49 16.45 -7.34
CA ARG A 34 4.17 17.56 -6.68
C ARG A 34 5.65 17.31 -6.44
N LEU A 35 6.13 16.11 -6.76
CA LEU A 35 7.53 15.77 -6.61
C LEU A 35 8.36 16.37 -7.74
N GLU A 36 9.57 16.78 -7.39
CA GLU A 36 10.51 17.33 -8.36
C GLU A 36 11.83 16.56 -8.29
N VAL A 37 12.43 16.34 -9.47
CA VAL A 37 13.78 15.79 -9.58
C VAL A 37 14.75 16.66 -8.77
N GLY A 38 15.64 16.02 -8.01
CA GLY A 38 16.57 16.67 -7.09
C GLY A 38 16.06 16.77 -5.65
N MET A 39 14.79 16.48 -5.37
CA MET A 39 14.29 16.42 -3.99
C MET A 39 15.03 15.36 -3.16
N THR A 40 15.37 15.70 -1.93
CA THR A 40 15.98 14.75 -0.99
C THR A 40 14.98 13.70 -0.53
N ARG A 41 15.47 12.53 -0.12
CA ARG A 41 14.65 11.47 0.51
C ARG A 41 13.72 12.01 1.60
N ARG A 42 14.23 12.90 2.45
CA ARG A 42 13.44 13.49 3.55
C ARG A 42 12.26 14.30 3.03
N GLN A 43 12.46 15.16 2.03
CA GLN A 43 11.37 15.96 1.44
C GLN A 43 10.31 15.06 0.81
N VAL A 44 10.71 14.03 0.07
CA VAL A 44 9.76 13.06 -0.52
C VAL A 44 8.97 12.32 0.56
N ILE A 45 9.63 11.90 1.65
CA ILE A 45 8.98 11.23 2.78
C ILE A 45 8.04 12.16 3.55
N GLU A 46 8.35 13.46 3.65
CA GLU A 46 7.45 14.45 4.24
C GLU A 46 6.16 14.60 3.43
N ILE A 47 6.22 14.40 2.10
CA ILE A 47 5.07 14.50 1.19
C ILE A 47 4.27 13.20 1.14
N LEU A 48 4.93 12.05 0.92
CA LEU A 48 4.27 10.76 0.68
C LEU A 48 4.13 9.88 1.93
N GLY A 49 4.76 10.28 3.03
CA GLY A 49 4.93 9.43 4.21
C GLY A 49 6.04 8.40 4.04
N ARG A 50 6.19 7.51 5.04
CA ARG A 50 7.25 6.50 5.03
C ARG A 50 7.01 5.45 3.93
N PRO A 51 8.03 5.09 3.14
CA PRO A 51 7.91 4.03 2.15
C PRO A 51 7.68 2.68 2.84
N ASN A 52 7.05 1.77 2.11
CA ASN A 52 6.88 0.38 2.53
C ASN A 52 8.18 -0.41 2.39
N GLN A 53 9.00 -0.05 1.41
CA GLN A 53 10.27 -0.70 1.14
C GLN A 53 11.32 0.30 0.67
N VAL A 54 12.56 0.06 1.07
CA VAL A 54 13.76 0.69 0.54
C VAL A 54 14.59 -0.41 -0.09
N ILE A 55 14.99 -0.23 -1.35
CA ILE A 55 15.86 -1.13 -2.09
C ILE A 55 17.19 -0.42 -2.29
N ASP A 56 18.27 -1.01 -1.78
CA ASP A 56 19.63 -0.52 -1.99
C ASP A 56 20.27 -1.24 -3.17
N TYR A 57 20.86 -0.48 -4.09
CA TYR A 57 21.61 -1.02 -5.22
C TYR A 57 23.13 -0.93 -4.98
N THR A 58 23.89 -1.72 -5.74
CA THR A 58 25.35 -1.82 -5.57
C THR A 58 26.11 -0.57 -6.01
N ASP A 59 25.50 0.29 -6.83
CA ASP A 59 26.04 1.58 -7.26
C ASP A 59 25.78 2.71 -6.25
N GLY A 60 25.13 2.40 -5.12
CA GLY A 60 24.77 3.36 -4.08
C GLY A 60 23.44 4.07 -4.33
N SER A 61 22.80 3.86 -5.49
CA SER A 61 21.45 4.33 -5.74
C SER A 61 20.43 3.54 -4.91
N GLN A 62 19.24 4.11 -4.73
CA GLN A 62 18.16 3.46 -4.00
C GLN A 62 16.85 3.53 -4.77
N ARG A 63 15.92 2.64 -4.46
CA ARG A 63 14.51 2.79 -4.84
C ARG A 63 13.61 2.69 -3.62
N LEU A 64 12.84 3.74 -3.39
CA LEU A 64 11.84 3.77 -2.33
C LEU A 64 10.48 3.42 -2.93
N VAL A 65 9.76 2.51 -2.28
CA VAL A 65 8.50 1.96 -2.80
C VAL A 65 7.37 2.19 -1.81
N TRP A 66 6.28 2.76 -2.30
CA TRP A 66 5.01 2.88 -1.58
C TRP A 66 3.99 1.98 -2.25
N VAL A 67 3.26 1.24 -1.43
CA VAL A 67 2.15 0.40 -1.85
C VAL A 67 1.02 0.63 -0.86
N HIS A 68 -0.19 0.83 -1.37
CA HIS A 68 -1.39 0.83 -0.56
C HIS A 68 -2.44 -0.03 -1.23
N SER A 69 -3.02 -0.94 -0.45
CA SER A 69 -4.11 -1.77 -0.92
C SER A 69 -5.25 -1.75 0.09
N THR A 70 -6.47 -1.62 -0.41
CA THR A 70 -7.69 -1.77 0.37
C THR A 70 -8.54 -2.87 -0.25
N GLY A 71 -9.22 -3.64 0.58
CA GLY A 71 -10.15 -4.68 0.17
C GLY A 71 -11.39 -4.61 1.02
N SER A 72 -12.55 -4.79 0.41
CA SER A 72 -13.85 -4.86 1.07
C SER A 72 -14.73 -5.88 0.35
N MET A 73 -15.89 -6.18 0.93
CA MET A 73 -16.91 -7.00 0.28
C MET A 73 -17.40 -6.42 -1.06
N PHE A 74 -17.18 -5.12 -1.30
CA PHE A 74 -17.63 -4.41 -2.48
C PHE A 74 -16.52 -4.20 -3.53
N GLY A 75 -15.30 -4.64 -3.24
CA GLY A 75 -14.18 -4.54 -4.17
C GLY A 75 -12.85 -4.27 -3.50
N ALA A 76 -11.80 -4.27 -4.31
CA ALA A 76 -10.44 -3.98 -3.89
C ALA A 76 -9.84 -2.85 -4.73
N ASN A 77 -8.97 -2.06 -4.11
CA ASN A 77 -8.15 -1.05 -4.77
C ASN A 77 -6.70 -1.26 -4.37
N ALA A 78 -5.78 -1.07 -5.30
CA ALA A 78 -4.35 -1.11 -5.03
C ALA A 78 -3.65 -0.03 -5.84
N ARG A 79 -2.69 0.64 -5.23
CA ARG A 79 -1.81 1.61 -5.87
C ARG A 79 -0.38 1.43 -5.40
N SER A 80 0.56 1.71 -6.28
CA SER A 80 1.99 1.63 -5.97
C SER A 80 2.79 2.64 -6.76
N VAL A 81 3.81 3.19 -6.13
CA VAL A 81 4.80 4.04 -6.80
C VAL A 81 6.19 3.67 -6.28
N GLY A 82 7.15 3.58 -7.19
CA GLY A 82 8.54 3.30 -6.87
C GLY A 82 9.43 4.40 -7.41
N LEU A 83 10.01 5.20 -6.51
CA LEU A 83 10.79 6.39 -6.84
C LEU A 83 12.29 6.09 -6.75
N PRO A 84 13.06 6.34 -7.83
CA PRO A 84 14.50 6.13 -7.84
C PRO A 84 15.24 7.32 -7.20
N PHE A 85 16.27 7.01 -6.42
CA PHE A 85 17.16 7.99 -5.82
C PHE A 85 18.59 7.70 -6.26
N GLY A 86 19.31 8.75 -6.63
CA GLY A 86 20.72 8.66 -7.00
C GLY A 86 21.61 8.35 -5.80
N PRO A 87 22.91 8.04 -6.03
CA PRO A 87 23.89 7.82 -4.97
C PRO A 87 24.10 9.05 -4.05
N ASP A 88 23.73 10.24 -4.53
CA ASP A 88 23.71 11.49 -3.78
C ASP A 88 22.49 11.62 -2.84
N GLY A 89 21.55 10.68 -2.91
CA GLY A 89 20.35 10.65 -2.08
C GLY A 89 19.23 11.58 -2.56
N THR A 90 19.26 12.00 -3.84
CA THR A 90 18.23 12.85 -4.45
C THR A 90 17.37 12.07 -5.46
N LEU A 91 16.11 12.48 -5.61
CA LEU A 91 15.14 11.88 -6.54
C LEU A 91 15.60 12.10 -7.98
N THR A 92 15.74 11.03 -8.77
CA THR A 92 16.29 11.13 -10.14
C THR A 92 15.22 11.11 -11.23
N ASP A 93 14.03 10.60 -10.92
CA ASP A 93 12.92 10.51 -11.87
C ASP A 93 11.58 10.49 -11.13
N VAL A 94 10.54 11.03 -11.76
CA VAL A 94 9.15 10.98 -11.28
C VAL A 94 8.33 10.26 -12.37
N PRO A 95 7.83 9.05 -12.12
CA PRO A 95 7.04 8.33 -13.12
C PRO A 95 5.81 9.13 -13.50
N ASN A 96 5.61 9.37 -14.80
CA ASN A 96 4.32 9.84 -15.31
C ASN A 96 3.27 8.78 -14.98
N GLN A 97 2.24 9.17 -14.22
CA GLN A 97 1.09 8.32 -13.86
C GLN A 97 0.24 7.98 -15.08
#